data_AF-A0A2E6HZT1-F1
#
_entry.id   AF-A0A2E6HZT1-F1
#
_cell.length_a   1.000
_cell.length_b   1.000
_cell.length_c   1.000
_cell.angle_alpha   90.00
_cell.angle_beta   90.00
_cell.angle_gamma   90.00
#
_symmetry.space_group_name_H-M   'P 1'
#
loop_
_entity.id
_entity.type
_entity.pdbx_description
1 polymer ?
#
loop_
_entity_poly.entity_id
_entity_poly.type
_entity_poly.pdbx_seq_one_letter_code
_entity_poly.pdbx_strand_id
1 'polypeptide(L)'
;MNLTADQITFEKQGETFTLRVAGEEEAYDVHRVVSVFPQSQPGAYVSFLDGLGHEVGLLENMDGMDRTSRTLLEDLLREQYFVLTVHLIQTVERIGAGSKWVVETERGQAEFRIASRDALNGDTPPSIVVASSDGRRYRIPDYWALDRESRELINDMLPDKILKYRLARPRSETAGRKR
;
A
#
# COMPACT_ATOMS: atom_id res chain seq x y z
N MET A 1 -16.23 -8.26 18.17
CA MET A 1 -16.13 -9.63 18.77
C MET A 1 -14.89 -10.36 18.28
N ASN A 2 -14.42 -11.43 18.92
CA ASN A 2 -13.31 -12.23 18.36
C ASN A 2 -13.86 -13.27 17.38
N LEU A 3 -13.24 -13.39 16.22
CA LEU A 3 -13.64 -14.27 15.13
C LEU A 3 -12.68 -15.45 15.01
N THR A 4 -13.22 -16.64 14.74
CA THR A 4 -12.45 -17.84 14.40
C THR A 4 -12.50 -18.07 12.90
N ALA A 5 -11.34 -18.27 12.28
CA ALA A 5 -11.17 -18.36 10.83
C ALA A 5 -12.06 -19.39 10.13
N ASP A 6 -12.19 -20.59 10.69
CA ASP A 6 -12.99 -21.70 10.15
C ASP A 6 -14.49 -21.59 10.45
N GLN A 7 -14.89 -20.56 11.21
CA GLN A 7 -16.28 -20.30 11.58
C GLN A 7 -16.84 -19.07 10.86
N ILE A 8 -16.11 -18.47 9.92
CA ILE A 8 -16.58 -17.29 9.21
C ILE A 8 -16.65 -17.49 7.70
N THR A 9 -17.59 -16.80 7.07
CA THR A 9 -17.65 -16.64 5.62
C THR A 9 -17.73 -15.15 5.30
N PHE A 10 -16.92 -14.72 4.34
CA PHE A 10 -16.77 -13.33 3.97
C PHE A 10 -16.97 -13.16 2.47
N GLU A 11 -17.99 -12.39 2.09
CA GLU A 11 -18.43 -12.26 0.72
C GLU A 11 -18.58 -10.79 0.32
N LYS A 12 -18.35 -10.50 -0.96
CA LYS A 12 -18.61 -9.18 -1.52
C LYS A 12 -20.08 -9.08 -1.96
N GLN A 13 -20.77 -8.02 -1.56
CA GLN A 13 -22.15 -7.72 -1.94
C GLN A 13 -22.22 -6.29 -2.49
N GLY A 14 -22.11 -6.14 -3.82
CA GLY A 14 -22.05 -4.82 -4.45
C GLY A 14 -20.81 -4.03 -4.04
N GLU A 15 -21.01 -2.89 -3.38
CA GLU A 15 -19.94 -2.02 -2.86
C GLU A 15 -19.53 -2.35 -1.42
N THR A 16 -20.31 -3.17 -0.71
CA THR A 16 -20.03 -3.60 0.66
C THR A 16 -19.64 -5.06 0.72
N PHE A 17 -19.38 -5.55 1.92
CA PHE A 17 -19.08 -6.93 2.21
C PHE A 17 -20.01 -7.44 3.30
N THR A 18 -20.22 -8.75 3.32
CA THR A 18 -21.01 -9.41 4.35
C THR A 18 -20.13 -10.43 5.06
N LEU A 19 -20.12 -10.35 6.39
CA LEU A 19 -19.48 -11.31 7.27
C LEU A 19 -20.57 -12.18 7.92
N ARG A 20 -20.48 -13.50 7.75
CA ARG A 20 -21.32 -14.48 8.44
C ARG A 20 -20.49 -15.27 9.43
N VAL A 21 -21.07 -15.55 10.60
CA VAL A 21 -20.44 -16.32 11.67
C VAL A 21 -21.26 -17.58 11.91
N ALA A 22 -20.60 -18.73 11.96
CA ALA A 22 -21.25 -20.03 12.11
C ALA A 22 -21.96 -20.11 13.47
N GLY A 23 -23.25 -20.45 13.44
CA GLY A 23 -24.09 -20.51 14.64
C GLY A 23 -24.84 -19.22 14.95
N GLU A 24 -24.60 -18.14 14.19
CA GLU A 24 -25.37 -16.91 14.27
C GLU A 24 -26.33 -16.81 13.07
N GLU A 25 -27.56 -16.34 13.33
CA GLU A 25 -28.56 -16.15 12.28
C GLU A 25 -28.35 -14.84 11.50
N GLU A 26 -27.79 -13.83 12.17
CA GLU A 26 -27.61 -12.50 11.61
C GLU A 26 -26.23 -12.39 10.92
N ALA A 27 -26.22 -11.69 9.79
CA ALA A 27 -24.99 -11.38 9.07
C ALA A 27 -24.61 -9.92 9.34
N TYR A 28 -23.31 -9.65 9.37
CA TYR A 28 -22.80 -8.31 9.62
C TYR A 28 -22.44 -7.61 8.31
N ASP A 29 -22.94 -6.39 8.14
CA ASP A 29 -22.52 -5.50 7.07
C ASP A 29 -21.14 -4.93 7.38
N VAL A 30 -20.20 -5.20 6.48
CA VAL A 30 -18.82 -4.74 6.56
C VAL A 30 -18.56 -3.77 5.42
N HIS A 31 -18.14 -2.56 5.77
CA HIS A 31 -17.79 -1.52 4.80
C HIS A 31 -16.28 -1.40 4.60
N ARG A 32 -15.50 -1.76 5.63
CA ARG A 32 -14.04 -1.66 5.56
C ARG A 32 -13.38 -2.78 6.34
N VAL A 33 -12.25 -3.23 5.81
CA VAL A 33 -11.35 -4.16 6.49
C VAL A 33 -10.03 -3.45 6.78
N VAL A 34 -9.50 -3.60 8.00
CA VAL A 34 -8.22 -3.03 8.38
C VAL A 34 -7.33 -4.07 9.03
N SER A 35 -6.03 -4.05 8.72
CA SER A 35 -5.04 -4.78 9.51
C SER A 35 -4.58 -3.88 10.64
N VAL A 36 -4.56 -4.41 11.86
CA VAL A 36 -4.05 -3.69 13.05
C VAL A 36 -2.53 -3.52 12.95
N PHE A 37 -1.83 -4.50 12.35
CA PHE A 37 -0.37 -4.52 12.23
C PHE A 37 0.11 -4.80 10.79
N PRO A 38 -0.20 -3.93 9.82
CA PRO A 38 -0.03 -4.23 8.39
C PRO A 38 1.42 -4.43 7.95
N GLN A 39 2.40 -3.97 8.74
CA GLN A 39 3.82 -4.08 8.42
C GLN A 39 4.50 -5.20 9.20
N SER A 40 4.22 -5.34 10.49
CA SER A 40 4.88 -6.32 11.36
C SER A 40 4.20 -7.68 11.36
N GLN A 41 2.89 -7.75 11.11
CA GLN A 41 2.12 -9.00 11.08
C GLN A 41 1.12 -9.01 9.91
N PRO A 42 1.60 -9.06 8.65
CA PRO A 42 0.74 -9.05 7.48
C PRO A 42 -0.26 -10.21 7.50
N GLY A 43 -1.56 -9.92 7.33
CA GLY A 43 -2.61 -10.94 7.33
C GLY A 43 -3.04 -11.44 8.72
N ALA A 44 -2.47 -10.89 9.80
CA ALA A 44 -2.92 -11.13 11.17
C ALA A 44 -3.62 -9.90 11.75
N TYR A 45 -4.44 -10.14 12.77
CA TYR A 45 -5.21 -9.13 13.49
C TYR A 45 -5.97 -8.21 12.52
N VAL A 46 -6.93 -8.79 11.82
CA VAL A 46 -7.76 -8.16 10.80
C VAL A 46 -9.10 -7.75 11.42
N SER A 47 -9.35 -6.46 11.50
CA SER A 47 -10.58 -5.88 12.03
C SER A 47 -11.56 -5.55 10.90
N PHE A 48 -12.81 -5.97 11.08
CA PHE A 48 -13.93 -5.74 10.19
C PHE A 48 -14.77 -4.59 10.76
N LEU A 49 -15.00 -3.56 9.96
CA LEU A 49 -15.67 -2.33 10.38
C LEU A 49 -16.99 -2.14 9.63
N ASP A 50 -18.03 -1.70 10.35
CA ASP A 50 -19.33 -1.30 9.78
C ASP A 50 -19.27 0.06 9.06
N GLY A 51 -20.41 0.52 8.53
CA GLY A 51 -20.52 1.81 7.85
C GLY A 51 -20.30 3.05 8.73
N LEU A 52 -20.35 2.89 10.07
CA LEU A 52 -20.03 3.95 11.04
C LEU A 52 -18.58 3.88 11.52
N GLY A 53 -17.83 2.85 11.10
CA GLY A 53 -16.46 2.59 11.52
C GLY A 53 -16.32 1.84 12.84
N HIS A 54 -17.40 1.27 13.38
CA HIS A 54 -17.33 0.42 14.56
C HIS A 54 -16.84 -0.98 14.19
N GLU A 55 -16.02 -1.56 15.06
CA GLU A 55 -15.55 -2.93 14.88
C GLU A 55 -16.69 -3.92 15.13
N VAL A 56 -17.05 -4.67 14.09
CA VAL A 56 -17.97 -5.81 14.21
C VAL A 56 -17.21 -7.04 14.69
N GLY A 57 -15.98 -7.25 14.20
CA GLY A 57 -15.16 -8.37 14.63
C GLY A 57 -13.68 -8.23 14.33
N LEU A 58 -12.87 -8.99 15.07
CA LEU A 58 -11.43 -9.09 14.95
C LEU A 58 -11.04 -10.54 14.68
N LEU A 59 -10.35 -10.77 13.57
CA LEU A 59 -9.80 -12.07 13.19
C LEU A 59 -8.28 -12.06 13.46
N GLU A 60 -7.80 -12.92 14.35
CA GLU A 60 -6.38 -12.96 14.71
C GLU A 60 -5.50 -13.49 13.57
N ASN A 61 -5.97 -14.49 12.83
CA ASN A 61 -5.27 -15.07 11.69
C ASN A 61 -6.27 -15.66 10.69
N MET A 62 -5.85 -15.82 9.42
CA MET A 62 -6.71 -16.33 8.34
C MET A 62 -6.61 -17.85 8.15
N ASP A 63 -5.96 -18.57 9.05
CA ASP A 63 -5.71 -20.01 8.91
C ASP A 63 -6.94 -20.81 9.29
N GLY A 64 -7.50 -21.53 8.32
CA GLY A 64 -8.76 -22.26 8.47
C GLY A 64 -9.94 -21.61 7.74
N MET A 65 -9.80 -20.38 7.24
CA MET A 65 -10.82 -19.76 6.39
C MET A 65 -11.04 -20.57 5.11
N ASP A 66 -12.28 -20.56 4.61
CA ASP A 66 -12.55 -21.08 3.27
C ASP A 66 -11.78 -20.28 2.21
N ARG A 67 -11.46 -20.94 1.09
CA ARG A 67 -10.58 -20.39 0.05
C ARG A 67 -11.12 -19.09 -0.55
N THR A 68 -12.44 -18.96 -0.71
CA THR A 68 -13.06 -17.79 -1.36
C THR A 68 -12.96 -16.59 -0.43
N SER A 69 -13.36 -16.74 0.83
CA SER A 69 -13.27 -15.70 1.86
C SER A 69 -11.82 -15.27 2.08
N ARG A 70 -10.88 -16.22 2.16
CA ARG A 70 -9.45 -15.93 2.34
C ARG A 70 -8.89 -15.13 1.17
N THR A 71 -9.18 -15.55 -0.06
CA THR A 71 -8.68 -14.85 -1.26
C THR A 71 -9.20 -13.41 -1.31
N LEU A 72 -10.50 -13.22 -1.06
CA LEU A 72 -11.11 -11.89 -1.03
C LEU A 72 -10.46 -11.00 0.04
N LEU A 73 -10.27 -11.53 1.25
CA LEU A 73 -9.68 -10.79 2.35
C LEU A 73 -8.21 -10.42 2.07
N GLU A 74 -7.42 -11.37 1.56
CA GLU A 74 -6.03 -11.14 1.17
C GLU A 74 -5.92 -10.09 0.06
N ASP A 75 -6.82 -10.11 -0.93
CA ASP A 75 -6.83 -9.13 -2.02
C ASP A 75 -7.16 -7.72 -1.49
N LEU A 76 -8.17 -7.57 -0.63
CA LEU A 76 -8.50 -6.28 -0.01
C LEU A 76 -7.34 -5.74 0.84
N LEU A 77 -6.75 -6.58 1.68
CA LEU A 77 -5.62 -6.19 2.50
C LEU A 77 -4.40 -5.85 1.64
N ARG A 78 -4.18 -6.59 0.56
CA ARG A 78 -3.11 -6.30 -0.41
C ARG A 78 -3.36 -4.97 -1.11
N GLU A 79 -4.57 -4.67 -1.56
CA GLU A 79 -4.88 -3.38 -2.18
C GLU A 79 -4.68 -2.19 -1.23
N GLN A 80 -4.89 -2.39 0.07
CA GLN A 80 -4.78 -1.33 1.07
C GLN A 80 -3.36 -1.17 1.63
N TYR A 81 -2.62 -2.26 1.83
CA TYR A 81 -1.36 -2.26 2.58
C TYR A 81 -0.14 -2.67 1.76
N PHE A 82 -0.31 -3.13 0.52
CA PHE A 82 0.82 -3.45 -0.35
C PHE A 82 1.50 -2.16 -0.84
N VAL A 83 2.81 -2.25 -1.01
CA VAL A 83 3.62 -1.15 -1.54
C VAL A 83 3.86 -1.41 -3.02
N LEU A 84 3.17 -0.67 -3.90
CA LEU A 84 3.34 -0.82 -5.34
C LEU A 84 4.67 -0.22 -5.80
N THR A 85 5.40 -0.95 -6.63
CA THR A 85 6.67 -0.52 -7.21
C THR A 85 6.44 0.41 -8.40
N VAL A 86 6.84 1.66 -8.26
CA VAL A 86 6.82 2.65 -9.33
C VAL A 86 8.03 2.46 -10.24
N HIS A 87 7.77 2.25 -11.53
CA HIS A 87 8.79 2.11 -12.57
C HIS A 87 8.95 3.39 -13.41
N LEU A 88 7.88 4.17 -13.54
CA LEU A 88 7.85 5.41 -14.32
C LEU A 88 6.95 6.43 -13.62
N ILE A 89 7.33 7.71 -13.64
CA ILE A 89 6.49 8.82 -13.21
C ILE A 89 6.07 9.58 -14.47
N GLN A 90 4.78 9.53 -14.82
CA GLN A 90 4.27 10.18 -16.03
C GLN A 90 4.01 11.66 -15.80
N THR A 91 3.35 12.00 -14.69
CA THR A 91 3.03 13.39 -14.35
C THR A 91 3.04 13.61 -12.84
N VAL A 92 3.39 14.84 -12.45
CA VAL A 92 3.27 15.35 -11.08
C VAL A 92 2.69 16.76 -11.17
N GLU A 93 1.43 16.90 -10.75
CA GLU A 93 0.68 18.15 -10.77
C GLU A 93 0.53 18.71 -9.36
N ARG A 94 0.96 19.94 -9.11
CA ARG A 94 0.87 20.57 -7.78
C ARG A 94 -0.56 20.98 -7.47
N ILE A 95 -1.04 20.65 -6.27
CA ILE A 95 -2.37 21.02 -5.78
C ILE A 95 -2.25 21.50 -4.34
N GLY A 96 -2.25 22.83 -4.15
CA GLY A 96 -2.02 23.44 -2.83
C GLY A 96 -0.66 23.04 -2.26
N ALA A 97 -0.64 22.51 -1.04
CA ALA A 97 0.57 21.98 -0.40
C ALA A 97 0.99 20.60 -0.92
N GLY A 98 0.09 19.90 -1.62
CA GLY A 98 0.27 18.54 -2.10
C GLY A 98 0.51 18.44 -3.60
N SER A 99 0.39 17.22 -4.13
CA SER A 99 0.43 16.97 -5.58
C SER A 99 -0.37 15.73 -5.96
N LYS A 100 -0.82 15.69 -7.21
CA LYS A 100 -1.44 14.55 -7.89
C LYS A 100 -0.40 13.91 -8.81
N TRP A 101 -0.28 12.60 -8.74
CA TRP A 101 0.70 11.80 -9.45
C TRP A 101 0.01 10.81 -10.37
N VAL A 102 0.56 10.64 -11.57
CA VAL A 102 0.24 9.52 -12.47
C VAL A 102 1.54 8.75 -12.71
N VAL A 103 1.52 7.45 -12.43
CA VAL A 103 2.71 6.59 -12.45
C VAL A 103 2.40 5.27 -13.15
N GLU A 104 3.44 4.60 -13.66
CA GLU A 104 3.37 3.18 -14.02
C GLU A 104 3.94 2.33 -12.89
N THR A 105 3.19 1.29 -12.52
CA THR A 105 3.56 0.31 -11.51
C THR A 105 3.69 -1.08 -12.12
N GLU A 106 4.12 -2.08 -11.33
CA GLU A 106 4.08 -3.48 -11.72
C GLU A 106 2.67 -4.01 -12.04
N ARG A 107 1.62 -3.25 -11.70
CA ARG A 107 0.21 -3.55 -12.02
C ARG A 107 -0.40 -2.63 -13.08
N GLY A 108 0.43 -1.86 -13.78
CA GLY A 108 0.00 -0.85 -14.75
C GLY A 108 -0.16 0.53 -14.13
N GLN A 109 -0.91 1.39 -14.83
CA GLN A 109 -1.06 2.79 -14.47
C GLN A 109 -1.80 2.97 -13.14
N ALA A 110 -1.29 3.84 -12.28
CA ALA A 110 -1.94 4.25 -11.04
C ALA A 110 -1.96 5.77 -10.90
N GLU A 111 -3.02 6.27 -10.28
CA GLU A 111 -3.21 7.69 -9.96
C GLU A 111 -3.39 7.83 -8.44
N PHE A 112 -2.64 8.74 -7.82
CA PHE A 112 -2.77 9.03 -6.39
C PHE A 112 -2.43 10.48 -6.06
N ARG A 113 -2.79 10.91 -4.84
CA ARG A 113 -2.45 12.22 -4.29
C ARG A 113 -1.53 12.06 -3.09
N ILE A 114 -0.66 13.04 -2.86
CA ILE A 114 0.10 13.19 -1.62
C ILE A 114 -0.20 14.54 -0.97
N ALA A 115 -0.22 14.57 0.36
CA ALA A 115 -0.57 15.77 1.12
C ALA A 115 0.54 16.84 1.12
N SER A 116 1.81 16.42 1.11
CA SER A 116 2.98 17.29 1.07
C SER A 116 4.21 16.50 0.61
N ARG A 117 5.37 17.16 0.49
CA ARG A 117 6.65 16.49 0.22
C ARG A 117 7.07 15.50 1.32
N ASP A 118 6.59 15.68 2.55
CA ASP A 118 6.95 14.81 3.68
C ASP A 118 6.34 13.41 3.55
N ALA A 119 5.42 13.23 2.60
CA ALA A 119 4.93 11.93 2.17
C ALA A 119 5.99 11.06 1.47
N LEU A 120 7.12 11.64 1.03
CA LEU A 120 8.24 10.92 0.43
C LEU A 120 9.27 10.59 1.51
N ASN A 121 9.36 9.32 1.88
CA ASN A 121 10.33 8.81 2.85
C ASN A 121 11.53 8.16 2.13
N GLY A 122 12.74 8.69 2.39
CA GLY A 122 14.01 8.17 1.87
C GLY A 122 14.91 7.52 2.93
N ASP A 123 14.34 6.90 3.98
CA ASP A 123 15.08 6.31 5.11
C ASP A 123 15.95 5.11 4.72
N THR A 124 15.61 4.44 3.61
CA THR A 124 16.39 3.32 3.03
C THR A 124 16.87 3.69 1.63
N PRO A 125 17.84 4.61 1.49
CA PRO A 125 18.32 5.04 0.18
C PRO A 125 18.98 3.87 -0.59
N PRO A 126 18.90 3.83 -1.94
CA PRO A 126 18.35 4.87 -2.82
C PRO A 126 16.83 4.80 -3.02
N SER A 127 16.13 3.98 -2.23
CA SER A 127 14.69 3.79 -2.33
C SER A 127 13.92 4.93 -1.69
N ILE A 128 12.77 5.27 -2.29
CA ILE A 128 11.80 6.23 -1.77
C ILE A 128 10.46 5.51 -1.60
N VAL A 129 9.86 5.61 -0.42
CA VAL A 129 8.47 5.19 -0.19
C VAL A 129 7.59 6.44 -0.21
N VAL A 130 6.50 6.39 -0.97
CA VAL A 130 5.54 7.48 -1.12
C VAL A 130 4.22 7.07 -0.45
N ALA A 131 3.78 7.83 0.55
CA ALA A 131 2.52 7.62 1.22
C ALA A 131 1.42 8.50 0.57
N SER A 132 0.42 7.88 -0.02
CA SER A 132 -0.69 8.62 -0.63
C SER A 132 -1.77 9.00 0.39
N SER A 133 -2.54 10.03 0.07
CA SER A 133 -3.61 10.56 0.93
C SER A 133 -4.78 9.57 1.12
N ASP A 134 -4.92 8.58 0.24
CA ASP A 134 -5.89 7.48 0.35
C ASP A 134 -5.38 6.29 1.19
N GLY A 135 -4.20 6.41 1.80
CA GLY A 135 -3.61 5.41 2.69
C GLY A 135 -2.80 4.32 2.01
N ARG A 136 -2.73 4.31 0.67
CA ARG A 136 -1.86 3.40 -0.08
C ARG A 136 -0.39 3.81 0.02
N ARG A 137 0.49 2.90 -0.38
CA ARG A 137 1.92 3.15 -0.44
C ARG A 137 2.48 2.74 -1.79
N TYR A 138 3.42 3.56 -2.26
CA TYR A 138 4.17 3.33 -3.48
C TYR A 138 5.66 3.33 -3.14
N ARG A 139 6.48 2.65 -3.95
CA ARG A 139 7.92 2.58 -3.76
C ARG A 139 8.62 2.82 -5.07
N ILE A 140 9.55 3.76 -5.08
CA ILE A 140 10.58 3.88 -6.09
C ILE A 140 11.79 3.09 -5.54
N PRO A 141 12.17 1.94 -6.12
CA PRO A 141 13.23 1.10 -5.55
C PRO A 141 14.61 1.76 -5.56
N ASP A 142 14.89 2.50 -6.63
CA ASP A 142 16.11 3.28 -6.80
C ASP A 142 15.78 4.55 -7.60
N TYR A 143 15.82 5.70 -6.94
CA TYR A 143 15.59 6.99 -7.59
C TYR A 143 16.56 7.24 -8.76
N TRP A 144 17.80 6.77 -8.68
CA TRP A 144 18.82 7.00 -9.69
C TRP A 144 18.69 6.07 -10.90
N ALA A 145 17.91 5.01 -10.78
CA ALA A 145 17.59 4.09 -11.88
C ALA A 145 16.37 4.54 -12.70
N LEU A 146 15.60 5.51 -12.21
CA LEU A 146 14.53 6.13 -13.00
C LEU A 146 15.11 6.87 -14.21
N ASP A 147 14.33 6.94 -15.28
CA ASP A 147 14.66 7.77 -16.43
C ASP A 147 14.78 9.26 -16.04
N ARG A 148 15.32 10.06 -16.95
CA ARG A 148 15.58 11.47 -16.70
C ARG A 148 14.31 12.28 -16.44
N GLU A 149 13.25 12.04 -17.20
CA GLU A 149 11.99 12.79 -17.12
C GLU A 149 11.31 12.53 -15.77
N SER A 150 11.22 11.25 -15.36
CA SER A 150 10.72 10.84 -14.06
C SER A 150 11.49 11.51 -12.90
N ARG A 151 12.82 11.58 -13.01
CA ARG A 151 13.66 12.22 -11.98
C ARG A 151 13.46 13.73 -11.91
N GLU A 152 13.30 14.39 -13.06
CA GLU A 152 13.07 15.84 -13.16
C GLU A 152 11.73 16.24 -12.54
N LEU A 153 10.66 15.44 -12.72
CA LEU A 153 9.33 15.69 -12.16
C LEU A 153 9.28 15.83 -10.64
N ILE A 154 10.18 15.13 -9.92
CA ILE A 154 10.16 15.07 -8.45
C ILE A 154 11.45 15.61 -7.81
N ASN A 155 12.32 16.23 -8.60
CA ASN A 155 13.64 16.65 -8.16
C ASN A 155 13.60 17.61 -6.95
N ASP A 156 12.63 18.52 -6.92
CA ASP A 156 12.46 19.47 -5.81
C ASP A 156 11.74 18.88 -4.57
N MET A 157 11.21 17.67 -4.69
CA MET A 157 10.61 16.89 -3.60
C MET A 157 11.56 15.80 -3.08
N LEU A 158 12.74 15.66 -3.68
CA LEU A 158 13.68 14.57 -3.39
C LEU A 158 14.13 14.60 -1.92
N PRO A 159 13.96 13.50 -1.16
CA PRO A 159 14.41 13.49 0.23
C PRO A 159 15.93 13.65 0.35
N ASP A 160 16.39 14.50 1.27
CA ASP A 160 17.82 14.80 1.49
C ASP A 160 18.69 13.56 1.67
N LYS A 161 18.15 12.51 2.29
CA LYS A 161 18.85 11.24 2.51
C LYS A 161 19.25 10.56 1.20
N ILE A 162 18.47 10.70 0.14
CA ILE A 162 18.78 10.15 -1.20
C ILE A 162 19.97 10.88 -1.82
N LEU A 163 19.99 12.22 -1.73
CA LEU A 163 21.09 13.05 -2.21
C LEU A 163 22.39 12.75 -1.45
N LYS A 164 22.32 12.72 -0.10
CA LYS A 164 23.48 12.41 0.76
C LYS A 164 24.04 11.02 0.46
N TYR A 165 23.17 10.02 0.29
CA TYR A 165 23.57 8.67 -0.11
C TYR A 165 24.34 8.66 -1.44
N ARG A 166 23.88 9.42 -2.45
CA ARG A 166 24.56 9.50 -3.74
C ARG A 166 25.93 10.16 -3.65
N LEU A 167 26.07 11.22 -2.85
CA LEU A 167 27.33 11.93 -2.66
C LEU A 167 28.36 11.10 -1.87
N ALA A 168 27.90 10.26 -0.94
CA ALA A 168 28.76 9.42 -0.13
C ALA A 168 29.28 8.17 -0.86
N ARG A 169 28.64 7.73 -1.97
CA ARG A 169 29.14 6.61 -2.77
C ARG A 169 30.25 7.07 -3.73
N PRO A 170 31.50 6.57 -3.61
CA PRO A 170 32.54 6.83 -4.60
C PRO A 170 32.13 6.26 -5.98
N ARG A 171 32.53 6.95 -7.05
CA ARG A 171 32.18 6.71 -8.46
C ARG A 171 32.51 5.31 -9.03
N SER A 172 33.00 4.36 -8.24
CA SER A 172 33.65 3.13 -8.72
C SER A 172 32.76 1.90 -8.94
N GLU A 173 31.45 1.94 -8.67
CA GLU A 173 30.56 0.76 -8.85
C GLU A 173 29.72 0.76 -10.14
N THR A 174 29.87 1.74 -11.05
CA THR A 174 29.10 1.77 -12.31
C THR A 174 29.81 1.11 -13.50
N ALA A 175 30.99 0.51 -13.30
CA ALA A 175 31.70 -0.23 -14.35
C ALA A 175 31.56 -1.74 -14.10
N GLY A 176 30.52 -2.38 -14.67
CA GLY A 176 30.34 -3.81 -14.40
C GLY A 176 29.20 -4.54 -15.10
N ARG A 177 28.98 -4.35 -16.42
CA ARG A 177 28.61 -5.49 -17.30
C ARG A 177 28.79 -5.12 -18.77
N LYS A 178 30.00 -5.36 -19.27
CA LYS A 178 30.18 -5.78 -20.66
C LYS A 178 29.75 -7.25 -20.75
N ARG A 179 28.91 -7.57 -21.72
CA ARG A 179 29.04 -8.79 -22.52
C ARG A 179 29.14 -8.36 -23.96
#